data_AF-A0AAT9INF1-F1
#
_entry.id   AF-A0AAT9INF1-F1
#
_cell.length_a   1.000
_cell.length_b   1.000
_cell.length_c   1.000
_cell.angle_alpha   90.00
_cell.angle_beta   90.00
_cell.angle_gamma   90.00
#
_symmetry.space_group_name_H-M   'P 1'
#
loop_
_entity.id
_entity.type
_entity.pdbx_description
1 polymer ?
#
loop_
_entity_poly.entity_id
_entity_poly.type
_entity_poly.pdbx_seq_one_letter_code
_entity_poly.pdbx_strand_id
1 'polypeptide(L)'
;MHLASALALLIPSCGELRRVMRIPDHVRIMDITNAERTLVGKFIYNDRIRAEFEDRLLAHLQLVITTKLRRGEAFTFMWRNDQSLGDGRQVVWLHPGADLNWQYFGSRQPSLNPAWLDALSHVANSPTGLYVVPEPQGATARPLSEAMD
;
A
#
# COMPACT_ATOMS: atom_id res chain seq x y z
N MET A 1 -61.64 -44.01 -22.28
CA MET A 1 -60.47 -44.91 -22.25
C MET A 1 -59.25 -44.01 -22.20
N HIS A 2 -58.56 -44.04 -21.05
CA HIS A 2 -57.27 -43.43 -20.71
C HIS A 2 -57.00 -41.96 -21.06
N LEU A 3 -56.75 -41.16 -20.02
CA LEU A 3 -55.47 -40.46 -19.74
C LEU A 3 -55.79 -39.42 -18.63
N ALA A 4 -55.37 -39.68 -17.39
CA ALA A 4 -54.15 -39.12 -16.78
C ALA A 4 -54.31 -37.61 -16.48
N SER A 5 -54.00 -37.05 -15.32
CA SER A 5 -53.44 -37.55 -14.07
C SER A 5 -53.68 -36.45 -13.05
N ALA A 6 -53.92 -36.85 -11.81
CA ALA A 6 -53.93 -35.97 -10.65
C ALA A 6 -52.59 -35.23 -10.52
N LEU A 7 -52.63 -33.89 -10.50
CA LEU A 7 -51.51 -33.06 -10.12
C LEU A 7 -51.82 -32.42 -8.76
N ALA A 8 -51.65 -33.22 -7.72
CA ALA A 8 -51.43 -32.73 -6.37
C ALA A 8 -49.97 -32.99 -6.04
N LEU A 9 -49.18 -31.93 -5.85
CA LEU A 9 -48.25 -31.74 -4.72
C LEU A 9 -47.11 -30.75 -5.03
N LEU A 10 -46.84 -29.95 -4.00
CA LEU A 10 -45.64 -29.15 -3.71
C LEU A 10 -45.38 -27.86 -4.52
N ILE A 11 -45.88 -26.74 -3.97
CA ILE A 11 -45.12 -25.48 -3.94
C ILE A 11 -45.16 -24.93 -2.49
N PRO A 12 -44.01 -24.58 -1.87
CA PRO A 12 -43.81 -24.29 -0.43
C PRO A 12 -44.36 -22.91 -0.02
N SER A 13 -44.92 -22.72 1.18
CA SER A 13 -44.28 -22.50 2.50
C SER A 13 -43.33 -21.29 2.61
N CYS A 14 -43.59 -20.47 3.63
CA CYS A 14 -42.79 -19.39 4.21
C CYS A 14 -42.45 -18.23 3.26
N GLY A 15 -43.05 -17.05 3.45
CA GLY A 15 -42.84 -16.27 4.66
C GLY A 15 -41.58 -15.42 4.45
N GLU A 16 -41.79 -14.21 3.93
CA GLU A 16 -40.80 -13.16 3.74
C GLU A 16 -39.88 -13.02 4.96
N LEU A 17 -38.57 -13.19 4.74
CA LEU A 17 -37.48 -12.47 5.42
C LEU A 17 -36.11 -12.90 4.83
N ARG A 18 -35.96 -12.78 3.51
CA ARG A 18 -34.63 -12.70 2.87
C ARG A 18 -34.24 -11.23 2.80
N ARG A 19 -33.71 -10.68 3.90
CA ARG A 19 -32.86 -9.49 3.81
C ARG A 19 -31.52 -9.94 3.24
N VAL A 20 -31.50 -10.12 1.91
CA VAL A 20 -30.26 -10.13 1.13
C VAL A 20 -29.62 -8.78 1.40
N MET A 21 -28.55 -8.79 2.17
CA MET A 21 -27.65 -7.65 2.30
C MET A 21 -27.10 -7.40 0.90
N ARG A 22 -27.75 -6.46 0.20
CA ARG A 22 -27.28 -5.87 -1.05
C ARG A 22 -25.88 -5.35 -0.79
N ILE A 23 -24.90 -6.12 -1.24
CA ILE A 23 -23.58 -5.60 -1.55
C ILE A 23 -23.81 -4.60 -2.70
N PRO A 24 -23.50 -3.31 -2.53
CA PRO A 24 -23.77 -2.34 -3.58
C PRO A 24 -22.87 -2.58 -4.80
N ASP A 25 -23.51 -2.77 -5.95
CA ASP A 25 -22.95 -3.00 -7.29
C ASP A 25 -22.20 -1.77 -7.89
N HIS A 26 -21.56 -0.95 -7.07
CA HIS A 26 -20.80 0.23 -7.51
C HIS A 26 -19.29 -0.03 -7.62
N VAL A 27 -18.82 -1.24 -7.34
CA VAL A 27 -17.44 -1.64 -7.66
C VAL A 27 -17.40 -2.12 -9.10
N ARG A 28 -17.57 -1.20 -10.04
CA ARG A 28 -17.13 -1.40 -11.41
C ARG A 28 -16.42 -0.14 -11.89
N ILE A 29 -15.24 -0.39 -12.43
CA ILE A 29 -14.40 0.53 -13.21
C ILE A 29 -13.55 1.48 -12.35
N MET A 30 -12.52 0.95 -11.68
CA MET A 30 -11.23 1.67 -11.68
C MET A 30 -10.35 0.97 -12.70
N ASP A 31 -10.04 1.72 -13.74
CA ASP A 31 -9.31 1.38 -14.95
C ASP A 31 -8.23 0.31 -14.81
N ILE A 32 -8.47 -0.79 -15.52
CA ILE A 32 -7.45 -1.77 -15.96
C ILE A 32 -6.79 -1.31 -17.27
N THR A 33 -6.91 -0.03 -17.62
CA THR A 33 -6.46 0.52 -18.91
C THR A 33 -5.29 1.48 -18.69
N ASN A 34 -4.09 0.93 -18.91
CA ASN A 34 -2.89 1.66 -19.36
C ASN A 34 -2.23 2.64 -18.35
N ALA A 35 -1.44 2.10 -17.43
CA ALA A 35 -0.18 2.73 -17.07
C ALA A 35 0.93 1.82 -17.62
N GLU A 36 1.88 2.40 -18.34
CA GLU A 36 3.07 1.72 -18.84
C GLU A 36 3.62 0.76 -17.78
N ARG A 37 4.13 -0.41 -18.18
CA ARG A 37 4.85 -1.31 -17.26
C ARG A 37 6.18 -0.67 -16.87
N THR A 38 6.12 0.47 -16.20
CA THR A 38 7.21 1.02 -15.43
C THR A 38 7.47 0.01 -14.33
N LEU A 39 8.71 -0.41 -14.20
CA LEU A 39 9.15 -1.42 -13.24
C LEU A 39 9.09 -0.81 -11.82
N VAL A 40 7.90 -0.75 -11.25
CA VAL A 40 7.63 -0.09 -9.97
C VAL A 40 7.17 -1.09 -8.92
N GLY A 41 7.70 -0.93 -7.71
CA GLY A 41 7.25 -1.65 -6.54
C GLY A 41 5.95 -1.06 -5.99
N LYS A 42 5.20 -1.87 -5.25
CA LYS A 42 3.89 -1.51 -4.71
C LYS A 42 3.88 -1.58 -3.19
N PHE A 43 3.39 -0.52 -2.58
CA PHE A 43 3.01 -0.47 -1.18
C PHE A 43 1.50 -0.65 -1.06
N ILE A 44 1.07 -1.62 -0.25
CA ILE A 44 -0.35 -1.91 -0.03
C ILE A 44 -0.65 -1.85 1.47
N TYR A 45 -1.67 -1.07 1.81
CA TYR A 45 -2.17 -0.88 3.18
C TYR A 45 -3.63 -1.32 3.29
N ASN A 46 -3.87 -2.33 4.15
CA ASN A 46 -5.20 -2.91 4.42
C ASN A 46 -5.99 -3.30 3.15
N ASP A 47 -5.30 -3.74 2.09
CA ASP A 47 -5.83 -4.06 0.75
C ASP A 47 -6.63 -2.97 0.03
N ARG A 48 -6.76 -1.78 0.63
CA ARG A 48 -7.53 -0.65 0.10
C ARG A 48 -6.66 0.39 -0.55
N ILE A 49 -5.52 0.70 0.06
CA ILE A 49 -4.65 1.76 -0.41
C ILE A 49 -3.46 1.13 -1.10
N ARG A 50 -3.22 1.55 -2.34
CA ARG A 50 -2.13 1.07 -3.19
C ARG A 50 -1.34 2.28 -3.67
N ALA A 51 -0.04 2.24 -3.47
CA ALA A 51 0.88 3.27 -3.93
C ALA A 51 2.03 2.62 -4.68
N GLU A 52 2.49 3.28 -5.74
CA GLU A 52 3.57 2.79 -6.61
C GLU A 52 4.81 3.65 -6.40
N PHE A 53 5.95 3.00 -6.16
CA PHE A 53 7.22 3.64 -5.91
C PHE A 53 8.34 2.90 -6.63
N GLU A 54 9.47 3.56 -6.87
CA GLU A 54 10.68 2.85 -7.28
C GLU A 54 11.10 1.84 -6.20
N ASP A 55 11.54 0.63 -6.59
CA ASP A 55 11.95 -0.44 -5.67
C ASP A 55 12.98 0.05 -4.64
N ARG A 56 13.91 0.93 -5.05
CA ARG A 56 14.91 1.53 -4.16
C ARG A 56 14.25 2.35 -3.07
N LEU A 57 13.36 3.28 -3.41
CA LEU A 57 12.60 4.07 -2.43
C LEU A 57 11.72 3.15 -1.56
N LEU A 58 11.06 2.17 -2.16
CA LEU A 58 10.19 1.22 -1.46
C LEU A 58 10.94 0.48 -0.35
N ALA A 59 12.18 0.06 -0.60
CA ALA A 59 13.03 -0.60 0.39
C ALA A 59 13.36 0.28 1.61
N HIS A 60 13.60 1.57 1.38
CA HIS A 60 13.86 2.52 2.46
C HIS A 60 12.59 2.79 3.27
N LEU A 61 11.46 2.99 2.58
CA LEU A 61 10.15 3.16 3.21
C LEU A 61 9.78 1.94 4.04
N GLN A 62 9.96 0.73 3.52
CA GLN A 62 9.71 -0.52 4.25
C GLN A 62 10.47 -0.54 5.57
N LEU A 63 11.78 -0.24 5.54
CA LEU A 63 12.60 -0.33 6.74
C LEU A 63 12.19 0.70 7.80
N VAL A 64 12.00 1.96 7.41
CA VAL A 64 11.63 3.05 8.33
C VAL A 64 10.23 2.81 8.91
N ILE A 65 9.24 2.49 8.06
CA ILE A 65 7.86 2.23 8.48
C ILE A 65 7.81 1.02 9.41
N THR A 66 8.46 -0.09 9.04
CA THR A 66 8.49 -1.30 9.88
C THR A 66 9.16 -1.03 11.22
N THR A 67 10.27 -0.30 11.24
CA THR A 67 11.00 0.03 12.48
C THR A 67 10.12 0.85 13.43
N LYS A 68 9.40 1.83 12.91
CA LYS A 68 8.54 2.71 13.70
C LYS A 68 7.28 1.99 14.22
N LEU A 69 6.64 1.18 13.38
CA LEU A 69 5.49 0.36 13.80
C LEU A 69 5.86 -0.72 14.82
N ARG A 70 7.08 -1.29 14.73
CA ARG A 70 7.60 -2.23 15.75
C ARG A 70 7.78 -1.59 17.13
N ARG A 71 7.94 -0.27 17.21
CA ARG A 71 7.97 0.49 18.47
C ARG A 71 6.57 0.80 19.01
N GLY A 72 5.52 0.41 18.31
CA GLY A 72 4.14 0.72 18.68
C GLY A 72 3.72 2.15 18.30
N GLU A 73 4.55 2.87 17.54
CA GLU A 73 4.28 4.26 17.18
C GLU A 73 3.43 4.33 15.91
N ALA A 74 2.17 4.74 16.04
CA ALA A 74 1.32 5.09 14.91
C ALA A 74 1.66 6.49 14.38
N PHE A 75 1.64 6.68 13.06
CA PHE A 75 2.01 7.94 12.43
C PHE A 75 1.39 8.10 11.05
N THR A 76 1.42 9.32 10.54
CA THR A 76 0.90 9.65 9.21
C THR A 76 1.98 9.44 8.15
N PHE A 77 1.62 8.82 7.02
CA PHE A 77 2.46 8.75 5.82
C PHE A 77 1.78 9.50 4.68
N MET A 78 2.56 10.31 3.96
CA MET A 78 2.07 11.24 2.96
C MET A 78 2.94 11.20 1.70
N TRP A 79 2.30 11.11 0.54
CA TRP A 79 2.99 11.17 -0.75
C TRP A 79 2.12 11.90 -1.78
N ARG A 80 2.76 12.32 -2.88
CA ARG A 80 2.06 12.86 -4.04
C ARG A 80 1.94 11.75 -5.08
N ASN A 81 0.74 11.59 -5.63
CA ASN A 81 0.57 10.77 -6.82
C ASN A 81 1.09 11.51 -8.05
N ASP A 82 1.46 10.77 -9.08
CA ASP A 82 1.76 11.35 -10.39
C ASP A 82 0.52 12.09 -10.93
N GLN A 83 0.75 13.14 -11.73
CA GLN A 83 -0.29 14.00 -12.30
C GLN A 83 -1.32 13.19 -13.10
N SER A 84 -0.88 12.07 -13.69
CA SER A 84 -1.71 11.12 -14.44
C SER A 84 -2.81 10.44 -13.59
N LEU A 85 -2.60 10.31 -12.28
CA LEU A 85 -3.54 9.68 -11.32
C LEU A 85 -4.39 10.70 -10.55
N GLY A 86 -4.34 11.97 -10.97
CA GLY A 86 -4.90 13.11 -10.26
C GLY A 86 -3.87 13.70 -9.29
N ASP A 87 -3.68 15.03 -9.35
CA ASP A 87 -2.77 15.83 -8.50
C ASP A 87 -3.23 15.90 -7.03
N GLY A 88 -3.60 14.75 -6.47
CA GLY A 88 -4.04 14.57 -5.10
C GLY A 88 -2.88 14.14 -4.22
N ARG A 89 -2.61 14.93 -3.19
CA ARG A 89 -1.78 14.49 -2.06
C ARG A 89 -2.52 13.38 -1.30
N GLN A 90 -1.92 12.20 -1.21
CA GLN A 90 -2.45 11.09 -0.44
C GLN A 90 -1.87 11.12 0.97
N VAL A 91 -2.72 10.87 1.96
CA VAL A 91 -2.37 10.88 3.38
C VAL A 91 -3.00 9.66 4.02
N VAL A 92 -2.20 8.84 4.69
CA VAL A 92 -2.67 7.63 5.37
C VAL A 92 -2.18 7.57 6.80
N TRP A 93 -3.01 7.08 7.70
CA TRP A 93 -2.62 6.77 9.06
C TRP A 93 -2.12 5.34 9.13
N LEU A 94 -0.87 5.14 9.53
CA LEU A 94 -0.24 3.83 9.72
C LEU A 94 -0.26 3.47 11.20
N HIS A 95 -0.64 2.23 11.51
CA HIS A 95 -0.71 1.73 12.87
C HIS A 95 -0.18 0.28 12.95
N PRO A 96 0.32 -0.17 14.12
CA PRO A 96 1.00 -1.46 14.24
C PRO A 96 0.12 -2.69 13.97
N GLY A 97 -1.20 -2.55 14.05
CA GLY A 97 -2.16 -3.62 13.76
C GLY A 97 -2.59 -3.72 12.30
N ALA A 98 -2.02 -2.91 11.40
CA ALA A 98 -2.34 -2.94 9.99
C ALA A 98 -1.64 -4.08 9.24
N ASP A 99 -2.32 -4.56 8.20
CA ASP A 99 -1.69 -5.44 7.21
C ASP A 99 -0.93 -4.58 6.19
N LEU A 100 0.40 -4.76 6.18
CA LEU A 100 1.32 -4.12 5.24
C LEU A 100 1.87 -5.15 4.26
N ASN A 101 1.67 -4.91 2.97
CA ASN A 101 2.23 -5.73 1.92
C ASN A 101 3.15 -4.90 1.01
N TRP A 102 4.35 -5.42 0.77
CA TRP A 102 5.40 -4.82 -0.03
C TRP A 102 5.68 -5.73 -1.22
N GLN A 103 5.44 -5.25 -2.44
CA GLN A 103 5.71 -6.02 -3.66
C GLN A 103 6.81 -5.32 -4.43
N TYR A 104 7.92 -6.01 -4.64
CA TYR A 104 9.03 -5.51 -5.44
C TYR A 104 8.90 -6.01 -6.87
N PHE A 105 9.29 -5.19 -7.84
CA PHE A 105 9.35 -5.63 -9.23
C PHE A 105 10.62 -6.45 -9.49
N GLY A 106 11.76 -5.99 -8.98
CA GLY A 106 13.06 -6.64 -9.16
C GLY A 106 13.26 -7.87 -8.27
N SER A 107 14.00 -8.87 -8.77
CA SER A 107 14.39 -10.05 -7.99
C SER A 107 15.57 -9.80 -7.04
N ARG A 108 16.31 -8.70 -7.22
CA ARG A 108 17.45 -8.33 -6.37
C ARG A 108 17.01 -7.33 -5.32
N GLN A 109 17.51 -7.51 -4.10
CA GLN A 109 17.27 -6.55 -3.04
C GLN A 109 17.98 -5.21 -3.35
N PRO A 110 17.26 -4.07 -3.32
CA PRO A 110 17.87 -2.76 -3.55
C PRO A 110 18.92 -2.42 -2.49
N SER A 111 20.00 -1.75 -2.90
CA SER A 111 21.01 -1.23 -1.97
C SER A 111 20.41 -0.09 -1.13
N LEU A 112 20.59 -0.17 0.19
CA LEU A 112 20.14 0.87 1.12
C LEU A 112 21.20 1.95 1.30
N ASN A 113 20.76 3.21 1.35
CA ASN A 113 21.57 4.38 1.65
C ASN A 113 21.30 4.80 3.12
N PRO A 114 22.27 4.67 4.03
CA PRO A 114 22.10 5.02 5.44
C PRO A 114 21.66 6.48 5.65
N ALA A 115 22.23 7.42 4.88
CA ALA A 115 21.86 8.83 4.99
C ALA A 115 20.39 9.07 4.60
N TRP A 116 19.86 8.28 3.66
CA TRP A 116 18.46 8.35 3.29
C TRP A 116 17.55 7.76 4.36
N LEU A 117 17.95 6.65 4.98
CA LEU A 117 17.24 6.06 6.12
C LEU A 117 17.18 7.04 7.30
N ASP A 118 18.28 7.73 7.59
CA ASP A 118 18.34 8.74 8.64
C ASP A 118 17.42 9.93 8.33
N ALA A 119 17.46 10.44 7.10
CA ALA A 119 16.58 11.52 6.65
C ALA A 119 15.09 11.13 6.74
N LEU A 120 14.73 9.93 6.26
CA LEU A 120 13.36 9.41 6.32
C LEU A 120 12.91 9.16 7.77
N SER A 121 13.79 8.62 8.62
CA SER A 121 13.50 8.40 10.04
C SER A 121 13.31 9.73 10.77
N HIS A 122 14.11 10.74 10.44
CA HIS A 122 13.98 12.07 11.00
C HIS A 122 12.62 12.69 10.69
N VAL A 123 12.19 12.66 9.43
CA VAL A 123 10.86 13.21 9.05
C VAL A 123 9.72 12.35 9.59
N ALA A 124 9.86 11.03 9.68
CA ALA A 124 8.86 10.14 10.28
C ALA A 124 8.59 10.45 11.76
N ASN A 125 9.57 11.00 12.47
CA ASN A 125 9.45 11.40 13.86
C ASN A 125 8.93 12.84 14.03
N SER A 126 8.66 13.55 12.94
CA SER A 126 8.09 14.89 12.98
C SER A 126 6.56 14.87 13.15
N PRO A 127 5.95 15.93 13.69
CA PRO A 127 4.48 16.06 13.79
C PRO A 127 3.76 16.05 12.43
N THR A 128 4.47 16.39 11.35
CA THR A 128 3.93 16.39 9.98
C THR A 128 3.74 14.96 9.44
N GLY A 129 4.41 13.97 10.02
CA GLY A 129 4.44 12.60 9.55
C GLY A 129 5.53 12.34 8.51
N LEU A 130 5.61 11.09 8.05
CA LEU A 130 6.54 10.66 7.02
C LEU A 130 6.11 11.20 5.65
N TYR A 131 7.03 11.83 4.94
CA TYR A 131 6.88 12.15 3.52
C TYR A 131 8.13 11.72 2.76
N VAL A 132 7.97 11.50 1.46
CA VAL A 132 9.09 11.09 0.59
C VAL A 132 10.07 12.25 0.45
N VAL A 133 11.33 12.01 0.82
CA VAL A 133 12.45 12.94 0.63
C VAL A 133 13.35 12.46 -0.52
N PRO A 134 13.94 13.37 -1.31
CA PRO A 134 14.94 13.00 -2.31
C PRO A 134 16.13 12.26 -1.68
N GLU A 135 16.76 11.37 -2.45
CA GLU A 135 17.97 10.67 -1.98
C GLU A 135 19.11 11.67 -1.71
N PRO A 136 19.68 11.70 -0.50
CA PRO A 136 20.84 12.54 -0.20
C PRO A 136 22.04 12.11 -1.04
N GLN A 137 22.66 13.08 -1.73
CA GLN A 137 23.90 12.87 -2.46
C GLN A 137 25.05 12.69 -1.46
N GLY A 138 25.46 11.44 -1.23
CA GLY A 138 26.71 11.13 -0.55
C GLY A 138 26.58 10.53 0.85
N ALA A 139 26.82 9.23 0.91
CA ALA A 139 27.67 8.66 1.94
C ALA A 139 28.66 7.70 1.24
N THR A 140 29.44 8.23 0.27
CA THR A 140 30.74 7.61 0.00
C THR A 140 31.53 7.76 1.28
N ALA A 141 31.76 6.65 1.98
CA ALA A 141 32.58 6.59 3.18
C ALA A 141 33.81 7.49 3.00
N ARG A 142 33.91 8.57 3.79
CA ARG A 142 35.17 9.29 3.90
C ARG A 142 36.19 8.25 4.42
N PRO A 143 37.24 7.89 3.66
CA PRO A 143 38.22 6.96 4.19
C PRO A 143 38.85 7.60 5.45
N LEU A 144 38.84 6.83 6.53
CA LEU A 144 39.46 7.16 7.82
C LEU A 144 40.99 7.16 7.70
N SER A 145 41.58 8.09 6.94
CA SER A 145 43.04 8.15 6.75
C SER A 145 43.66 9.56 6.84
N GLU A 146 42.95 10.60 7.26
CA GLU A 146 43.49 11.98 7.30
C GLU A 146 43.46 12.65 8.68
N ALA A 147 43.59 11.89 9.78
CA ALA A 147 43.71 12.48 11.12
C ALA A 147 44.82 11.83 11.95
N MET A 148 46.00 11.64 11.36
CA MET A 148 47.20 11.23 12.09
C MET A 148 48.47 11.92 11.56
N ASP A 149 48.43 13.25 11.48
CA ASP A 149 49.62 14.12 11.49
C ASP A 149 49.43 15.24 12.53
#